data_AF-A0A957FE46-F1
#
_entry.id   AF-A0A957FE46-F1
#
_cell.length_a   1.000
_cell.length_b   1.000
_cell.length_c   1.000
_cell.angle_alpha   90.00
_cell.angle_beta   90.00
_cell.angle_gamma   90.00
#
_symmetry.space_group_name_H-M   'P 1'
#
loop_
_entity.id
_entity.type
_entity.pdbx_description
1 polymer ?
#
loop_
_entity_poly.entity_id
_entity_poly.type
_entity_poly.pdbx_seq_one_letter_code
_entity_poly.pdbx_strand_id
1 'polypeptide(L)' 'MTTIKQPKRILLAGLALSWSVDLLFYGKQVGVSLLIFVLLILAALWQIGRGEGVTAVRRNLWLVIPLLFFAGM' A
#
# COMPACT_ATOMS: atom_id res chain seq x y z
N MET A 1 -6.49 11.79 20.76
CA MET A 1 -5.42 10.78 20.58
C MET A 1 -6.08 9.47 20.17
N THR A 2 -6.06 9.15 18.88
CA THR A 2 -6.61 7.87 18.37
C THR A 2 -5.62 6.77 18.70
N THR A 3 -5.91 5.98 19.73
CA THR A 3 -5.11 4.80 20.10
C THR A 3 -5.23 3.78 18.97
N ILE A 4 -4.17 3.64 18.20
CA ILE A 4 -4.01 2.62 17.15
C ILE A 4 -4.22 1.26 17.81
N LYS A 5 -5.24 0.52 17.36
CA LYS A 5 -5.65 -0.73 18.02
C LYS A 5 -4.65 -1.86 17.75
N GLN A 6 -3.92 -1.80 16.64
CA GLN A 6 -3.06 -2.91 16.19
C GLN A 6 -1.70 -2.44 15.63
N PRO A 7 -0.82 -1.82 16.46
CA PRO A 7 0.49 -1.33 16.01
C PRO A 7 1.38 -2.43 15.42
N LYS A 8 1.25 -3.67 15.90
CA LYS A 8 1.99 -4.83 15.37
C LYS A 8 1.67 -5.12 13.90
N ARG A 9 0.42 -4.91 13.45
CA ARG A 9 0.03 -5.16 12.05
C ARG A 9 0.57 -4.09 11.12
N ILE A 10 0.67 -2.85 11.58
CA ILE A 10 1.30 -1.75 10.85
C ILE A 10 2.80 -2.03 10.68
N LEU A 11 3.47 -2.47 11.75
CA LEU A 11 4.87 -2.87 11.71
C LEU A 11 5.10 -4.04 10.74
N LEU A 12 4.29 -5.10 10.80
CA LEU A 12 4.38 -6.24 9.89
C LEU A 12 4.11 -5.85 8.43
N ALA A 13 3.13 -4.98 8.19
CA ALA A 13 2.84 -4.49 6.85
C ALA A 13 3.99 -3.63 6.30
N GLY A 14 4.58 -2.78 7.13
CA GLY A 14 5.78 -2.01 6.78
C GLY A 14 6.96 -2.90 6.43
N LEU A 15 7.25 -3.92 7.26
CA LEU A 15 8.29 -4.91 7.00
C LEU A 15 8.05 -5.68 5.68
N ALA A 16 6.84 -6.17 5.47
CA ALA A 16 6.48 -6.88 4.24
C ALA A 16 6.60 -5.99 3.00
N LEU A 17 6.20 -4.71 3.10
CA LEU A 17 6.35 -3.72 2.03
C LEU A 17 7.82 -3.45 1.74
N SER A 18 8.64 -3.17 2.76
CA SER A 18 10.08 -2.94 2.59
C SER A 18 10.78 -4.14 1.95
N TRP A 19 10.44 -5.36 2.38
CA TRP A 19 10.96 -6.59 1.76
C TRP A 19 10.52 -6.75 0.29
N SER A 20 9.28 -6.35 -0.01
CA SER A 20 8.76 -6.39 -1.38
C SER A 20 9.46 -5.38 -2.28
N VAL A 21 9.85 -4.20 -1.76
CA VAL A 21 10.68 -3.24 -2.51
C VAL A 21 11.99 -3.89 -2.91
N ASP A 22 12.68 -4.52 -1.96
CA ASP A 22 13.96 -5.18 -2.25
C ASP A 22 13.77 -6.25 -3.33
N LEU A 23 12.80 -7.15 -3.19
CA LEU A 23 12.52 -8.18 -4.21
C LEU A 23 12.13 -7.63 -5.59
N LEU A 24 11.34 -6.56 -5.66
CA LEU A 24 10.83 -6.03 -6.92
C LEU A 24 11.80 -5.09 -7.63
N PHE A 25 12.64 -4.38 -6.87
CA PHE A 25 13.52 -3.33 -7.39
C PHE A 25 15.00 -3.75 -7.44
N TYR A 26 15.38 -4.86 -6.79
CA TYR A 26 16.76 -5.34 -6.86
C TYR A 26 17.09 -5.84 -8.27
N GLY A 27 17.90 -5.06 -8.99
CA GLY A 27 18.41 -5.39 -10.32
C GLY A 27 17.40 -5.29 -11.47
N LYS A 28 16.22 -4.69 -11.28
CA LYS A 28 15.19 -4.56 -12.34
C LYS A 28 14.81 -3.11 -12.63
N GLN A 29 14.42 -2.85 -13.88
CA GLN A 29 13.86 -1.56 -14.28
C GLN A 29 12.52 -1.32 -13.58
N VAL A 30 12.35 -0.07 -13.15
CA VAL A 30 11.28 0.40 -12.26
C VAL A 30 9.86 0.15 -12.80
N GLY A 31 9.67 -0.03 -14.12
CA GLY A 31 8.37 -0.12 -14.81
C GLY A 31 7.27 -0.95 -14.11
N VAL A 32 7.13 -2.23 -14.46
CA VAL A 32 6.03 -3.06 -13.93
C VAL A 32 6.14 -3.28 -12.40
N SER A 33 7.37 -3.23 -11.87
CA SER A 33 7.63 -3.36 -10.44
C SER A 33 6.98 -2.25 -9.61
N LEU A 34 6.96 -1.02 -10.11
CA LEU A 34 6.36 0.10 -9.40
C LEU A 34 4.83 -0.03 -9.32
N LEU A 35 4.19 -0.50 -10.40
CA LEU A 35 2.76 -0.81 -10.43
C LEU A 35 2.37 -1.89 -9.40
N ILE A 36 3.12 -2.98 -9.34
CA ILE A 36 2.88 -4.07 -8.38
C ILE A 36 3.09 -3.57 -6.95
N PHE A 37 4.11 -2.76 -6.72
CA PHE A 37 4.38 -2.19 -5.40
C PHE A 37 3.26 -1.26 -4.92
N VAL A 38 2.72 -0.42 -5.80
CA VAL A 38 1.58 0.45 -5.49
C VAL A 38 0.32 -0.37 -5.16
N LEU A 39 0.06 -1.46 -5.87
CA LEU A 39 -1.03 -2.39 -5.53
C LEU A 39 -0.85 -3.02 -4.14
N LEU A 40 0.38 -3.41 -3.78
CA LEU A 40 0.69 -3.95 -2.44
C LEU A 40 0.44 -2.90 -1.35
N ILE A 41 0.82 -1.64 -1.57
CA ILE A 41 0.54 -0.54 -0.64
C ILE A 41 -0.96 -0.36 -0.45
N LEU A 42 -1.73 -0.33 -1.54
CA LEU A 42 -3.18 -0.16 -1.48
C LEU A 42 -3.86 -1.32 -0.74
N ALA A 43 -3.41 -2.56 -0.97
CA ALA A 43 -3.88 -3.73 -0.25
C ALA A 43 -3.57 -3.66 1.25
N ALA A 44 -2.35 -3.25 1.61
CA ALA A 44 -1.95 -3.05 3.01
C ALA A 44 -2.78 -1.96 3.71
N LEU A 45 -2.98 -0.81 3.05
CA LEU A 45 -3.84 0.28 3.52
C LEU A 45 -5.28 -0.18 3.74
N TRP A 46 -5.82 -0.95 2.80
CA TRP A 46 -7.18 -1.49 2.93
C TRP A 46 -7.30 -2.45 4.12
N GLN A 47 -6.32 -3.34 4.28
CA GLN A 47 -6.33 -4.35 5.34
C GLN A 47 -6.17 -3.72 6.74
N ILE A 48 -5.30 -2.71 6.86
CA ILE A 48 -5.12 -1.93 8.09
C ILE A 48 -6.37 -1.09 8.37
N GLY A 49 -6.89 -0.37 7.38
CA GLY A 49 -8.08 0.46 7.53
C GLY A 49 -9.30 -0.34 7.99
N ARG A 50 -9.52 -1.53 7.41
CA ARG A 50 -10.56 -2.48 7.88
C ARG A 50 -10.37 -2.90 9.34
N GLY A 51 -9.12 -3.15 9.77
CA GLY A 51 -8.81 -3.55 11.15
C GLY A 51 -8.96 -2.42 12.17
N GLU A 52 -8.71 -1.19 11.76
CA GLU A 52 -8.83 0.02 12.60
C GLU A 52 -10.27 0.56 12.64
N GLY A 53 -11.19 0.00 11.85
CA GLY A 53 -12.57 0.50 11.70
C GLY A 53 -12.65 1.77 10.83
N VAL A 54 -11.58 2.09 10.11
CA VAL A 54 -11.51 3.22 9.18
C VAL A 54 -12.06 2.78 7.83
N THR A 55 -13.26 3.24 7.51
CA THR A 55 -13.88 3.02 6.21
C THR A 55 -13.28 3.95 5.16
N ALA A 56 -12.90 3.38 4.01
CA ALA A 56 -12.47 4.15 2.86
C ALA A 56 -13.61 5.07 2.40
N VAL A 57 -13.34 6.37 2.33
CA VAL A 57 -14.28 7.35 1.78
C VAL A 57 -14.41 7.09 0.28
N ARG A 58 -15.61 6.73 -0.18
CA ARG A 58 -15.85 6.38 -1.60
C ARG A 58 -15.40 7.46 -2.58
N ARG A 59 -15.49 8.73 -2.19
CA ARG A 59 -15.01 9.87 -3.00
C ARG A 59 -13.49 9.91 -3.14
N ASN A 60 -12.77 9.37 -2.15
CA ASN A 60 -11.31 9.28 -2.14
C ASN A 60 -10.79 8.05 -2.90
N LEU A 61 -11.64 7.04 -3.16
CA LEU A 61 -11.28 5.90 -4.00
C LEU A 61 -10.95 6.33 -5.43
N TRP A 62 -11.48 7.47 -5.88
CA TRP A 62 -11.17 7.99 -7.21
C TRP A 62 -9.67 8.35 -7.37
N LEU A 63 -8.94 8.62 -6.27
CA LEU A 63 -7.49 8.85 -6.28
C LEU A 63 -6.68 7.59 -6.61
N VAL A 64 -7.27 6.40 -6.45
CA VAL A 64 -6.60 5.14 -6.80
C VAL A 64 -6.35 5.07 -8.31
N ILE A 65 -7.26 5.60 -9.12
CA ILE A 65 -7.17 5.57 -10.58
C ILE A 65 -5.96 6.36 -11.11
N PRO A 66 -5.79 7.66 -10.81
CA PRO A 66 -4.62 8.42 -11.25
C PRO A 66 -3.33 7.92 -10.60
N LEU A 67 -3.39 7.37 -9.37
CA LEU A 67 -2.23 6.76 -8.73
C LEU A 67 -1.74 5.52 -9.49
N LEU A 68 -2.66 4.63 -9.88
CA LEU A 68 -2.32 3.45 -10.68
C LEU A 68 -1.85 3.82 -12.09
N PHE A 69 -2.44 4.86 -12.69
CA PHE A 69 -1.99 5.38 -13.97
C PHE A 69 -0.55 5.89 -13.89
N PHE A 70 -0.23 6.72 -12.89
CA PHE A 70 1.11 7.25 -12.69
C PHE A 70 2.12 6.15 -12.34
N ALA A 71 1.67 5.09 -11.66
CA ALA A 71 2.52 3.97 -11.31
C ALA A 71 2.89 3.07 -12.51
N GLY A 72 2.11 3.13 -13.59
CA GLY A 72 2.29 2.31 -14.78
C GLY A 72 2.88 3.04 -16.00
N MET A 73 3.00 4.36 -15.92
CA MET A 73 3.66 5.22 -16.91
C MET A 73 5.17 5.23 -16.70
#